data_AF-A0A6L5G289-F1
#
_entry.id   AF-A0A6L5G289-F1
#
_cell.length_a   1.000
_cell.length_b   1.000
_cell.length_c   1.000
_cell.angle_alpha   90.00
_cell.angle_beta   90.00
_cell.angle_gamma   90.00
#
_symmetry.space_group_name_H-M   'P 1'
#
loop_
_entity.id
_entity.type
_entity.pdbx_description
1 polymer ?
#
loop_
_entity_poly.entity_id
_entity_poly.type
_entity_poly.pdbx_seq_one_letter_code
_entity_poly.pdbx_strand_id
1 'polypeptide(L)'
;VADRAGVQRVTVYRHFPDEAALFRACQSHYLSVHPPPEATWLSVADPDARLRAALGSLYEYYSETAEMTEKLLRDAPKVPVLAEILAPYASFLAFLIEALLEGRHETKELRATIAHTLAFETWADLVRRSELSNRAAIDLMVKLVAAAAELKRVQIDGDQD
;
A
#
# COMPACT_ATOMS: atom_id res chain seq x y z
N VAL A 1 8.52 -0.83 27.25
CA VAL A 1 9.70 -0.18 26.61
C VAL A 1 10.84 -0.06 27.60
N ALA A 2 10.67 0.72 28.68
CA ALA A 2 11.67 0.87 29.75
C ALA A 2 12.22 -0.46 30.28
N ASP A 3 11.33 -1.37 30.71
CA ASP A 3 11.72 -2.70 31.23
C ASP A 3 12.50 -3.53 30.22
N ARG A 4 12.05 -3.57 28.96
CA ARG A 4 12.73 -4.28 27.87
C ARG A 4 14.08 -3.66 27.51
N ALA A 5 14.24 -2.36 27.73
CA ALA A 5 15.48 -1.63 27.49
C ALA A 5 16.40 -1.60 28.72
N GLY A 6 16.00 -2.17 29.86
CA GLY A 6 16.78 -2.17 31.09
C GLY A 6 17.00 -0.77 31.70
N VAL A 7 16.13 0.20 31.38
CA VAL A 7 16.24 1.59 31.86
C VAL A 7 15.01 2.00 32.66
N GLN A 8 15.12 3.08 33.43
CA GLN A 8 13.98 3.65 34.12
C GLN A 8 13.05 4.38 33.15
N ARG A 9 11.75 4.43 33.49
CA ARG A 9 10.73 5.15 32.70
C ARG A 9 11.11 6.61 32.47
N VAL A 10 11.69 7.28 33.48
CA VAL A 10 12.17 8.67 33.36
C VAL A 10 13.25 8.84 32.30
N THR A 11 14.13 7.84 32.13
CA THR A 11 15.17 7.84 31.10
C THR A 11 14.53 7.81 29.72
N VAL A 12 13.50 7.00 29.50
CA VAL A 12 12.76 6.97 28.23
C VAL A 12 12.14 8.34 27.94
N TYR A 13 11.41 8.92 28.90
CA TYR A 13 10.73 10.20 28.67
C TYR A 13 11.68 11.41 28.55
N ARG A 14 12.93 11.28 29.02
CA ARG A 14 13.97 12.27 28.77
C ARG A 14 14.36 12.36 27.29
N HIS A 15 14.28 11.24 26.57
CA HIS A 15 14.60 11.17 25.14
C HIS A 15 13.35 11.31 24.26
N PHE A 16 12.20 10.83 24.75
CA PHE A 16 10.92 10.84 24.04
C PHE A 16 9.87 11.50 24.95
N PRO A 17 9.62 12.81 24.81
CA PRO A 17 8.80 13.57 25.77
C PRO A 17 7.38 13.00 25.95
N ASP A 18 6.88 12.31 24.94
CA ASP A 18 5.60 11.60 24.97
C ASP A 18 5.68 10.29 24.16
N GLU A 19 4.61 9.50 24.24
CA GLU A 19 4.48 8.25 23.50
C GLU A 19 4.49 8.46 21.99
N ALA A 20 4.00 9.59 21.49
CA ALA A 20 3.98 9.89 20.07
C ALA A 20 5.37 10.20 19.50
N ALA A 21 6.23 10.86 20.26
CA ALA A 21 7.63 11.08 19.92
C ALA A 21 8.38 9.74 19.83
N LEU A 22 8.10 8.81 20.75
CA LEU A 22 8.67 7.47 20.71
C LEU A 22 8.22 6.70 19.46
N PHE A 23 6.92 6.70 19.18
CA PHE A 23 6.35 6.02 18.02
C PHE A 23 6.89 6.59 16.69
N ARG A 24 6.96 7.91 16.55
CA ARG A 24 7.54 8.56 15.35
C ARG A 24 9.02 8.23 15.17
N ALA A 25 9.81 8.22 16.24
CA ALA A 25 11.21 7.82 16.17
C ALA A 25 11.37 6.34 15.77
N CYS A 26 10.56 5.46 16.34
CA CYS A 26 10.51 4.05 15.98
C CYS A 26 10.16 3.86 14.50
N GLN A 27 9.11 4.54 14.02
CA GLN A 27 8.71 4.50 12.61
C GLN A 27 9.80 5.05 11.69
N SER A 28 10.37 6.21 12.00
CA SER A 28 11.43 6.81 11.18
C SER A 28 12.64 5.88 11.07
N HIS A 29 13.04 5.23 12.15
CA HIS A 29 14.09 4.24 12.11
C HIS A 29 13.68 3.03 11.27
N TYR A 30 12.47 2.50 11.45
CA TYR A 30 11.96 1.38 10.66
C TYR A 30 12.00 1.67 9.15
N LEU A 31 11.51 2.84 8.74
CA LEU A 31 11.52 3.27 7.33
C LEU A 31 12.94 3.55 6.79
N SER A 32 13.92 3.87 7.63
CA SER A 32 15.32 3.98 7.19
C SER A 32 15.97 2.62 6.88
N VAL A 33 15.48 1.55 7.52
CA VAL A 33 15.96 0.18 7.31
C VAL A 33 15.15 -0.50 6.20
N HIS A 34 13.86 -0.20 6.12
CA HIS A 34 12.90 -0.72 5.14
C HIS A 34 12.31 0.44 4.34
N PRO A 35 13.07 1.04 3.40
CA PRO A 35 12.59 2.19 2.64
C PRO A 35 11.40 1.80 1.76
N PRO A 36 10.35 2.64 1.69
CA PRO A 36 9.28 2.48 0.71
C PRO A 36 9.84 2.46 -0.72
N PRO A 37 9.17 1.78 -1.68
CA PRO A 37 9.65 1.68 -3.04
C PRO A 37 9.68 3.05 -3.72
N GLU A 38 10.79 3.34 -4.42
CA GLU A 38 10.88 4.50 -5.30
C GLU A 38 9.99 4.30 -6.53
N ALA A 39 9.20 5.33 -6.89
CA ALA A 39 8.22 5.27 -7.97
C ALA A 39 8.83 5.35 -9.39
N THR A 40 9.83 4.50 -9.67
CA THR A 40 10.56 4.43 -10.95
C THR A 40 9.64 4.12 -12.14
N TRP A 41 8.54 3.40 -11.88
CA TRP A 41 7.50 3.06 -12.86
C TRP A 41 6.78 4.26 -13.47
N LEU A 42 6.83 5.45 -12.85
CA LEU A 42 6.18 6.65 -13.40
C LEU A 42 6.71 7.04 -14.79
N SER A 43 7.94 6.63 -15.12
CA SER A 43 8.55 6.85 -16.43
C SER A 43 8.08 5.87 -17.52
N VAL A 44 7.34 4.83 -17.15
CA VAL A 44 6.85 3.80 -18.08
C VAL A 44 5.60 4.33 -18.82
N ALA A 45 5.71 4.45 -20.13
CA ALA A 45 4.65 5.04 -20.97
C ALA A 45 3.41 4.13 -21.13
N ASP A 46 3.60 2.81 -21.23
CA ASP A 46 2.49 1.87 -21.37
C ASP A 46 1.75 1.69 -20.03
N PRO A 47 0.44 1.97 -19.95
CA PRO A 47 -0.29 1.94 -18.68
C PRO A 47 -0.27 0.56 -17.98
N ASP A 48 -0.30 -0.53 -18.74
CA ASP A 48 -0.34 -1.90 -18.19
C ASP A 48 1.05 -2.33 -17.69
N ALA A 49 2.11 -2.02 -18.44
CA ALA A 49 3.48 -2.21 -17.99
C ALA A 49 3.79 -1.38 -16.74
N ARG A 50 3.30 -0.14 -16.68
CA ARG A 50 3.44 0.73 -15.51
C ARG A 50 2.74 0.16 -14.28
N LEU A 51 1.49 -0.32 -14.43
CA LEU A 51 0.77 -1.02 -13.37
C LEU A 51 1.55 -2.24 -12.87
N ARG A 52 2.04 -3.08 -13.80
CA ARG A 52 2.81 -4.28 -13.45
C ARG A 52 4.08 -3.94 -12.66
N ALA A 53 4.80 -2.91 -13.08
CA ALA A 53 6.03 -2.46 -12.40
C ALA A 53 5.75 -1.89 -11.01
N ALA A 54 4.67 -1.10 -10.87
CA ALA A 54 4.23 -0.57 -9.59
C ALA A 54 3.84 -1.69 -8.61
N LEU A 55 3.01 -2.64 -9.05
CA LEU A 55 2.60 -3.79 -8.23
C LEU A 55 3.79 -4.68 -7.86
N GLY A 56 4.74 -4.88 -8.78
CA GLY A 56 5.99 -5.60 -8.51
C GLY A 56 6.76 -5.01 -7.33
N SER A 57 7.03 -3.71 -7.41
CA SER A 57 7.77 -3.00 -6.36
C SER A 57 7.00 -2.95 -5.03
N LEU A 58 5.68 -2.71 -5.10
CA LEU A 58 4.84 -2.61 -3.91
C LEU A 58 4.67 -3.97 -3.20
N TYR A 59 4.47 -5.06 -3.94
CA TYR A 59 4.27 -6.39 -3.36
C TYR A 59 5.57 -6.98 -2.80
N GLU A 60 6.72 -6.65 -3.39
CA GLU A 60 8.03 -6.96 -2.82
C GLU A 60 8.21 -6.23 -1.48
N TYR A 61 7.94 -4.92 -1.43
CA TYR A 61 7.97 -4.16 -0.20
C TYR A 61 6.99 -4.69 0.86
N TYR A 62 5.78 -5.09 0.47
CA TYR A 62 4.83 -5.75 1.39
C TYR A 62 5.35 -7.08 1.91
N SER A 63 6.04 -7.87 1.09
CA SER A 63 6.62 -9.15 1.50
C SER A 63 7.67 -8.95 2.59
N GLU A 64 8.49 -7.91 2.47
CA GLU A 64 9.51 -7.55 3.46
C GLU A 64 8.89 -7.00 4.76
N THR A 65 7.85 -6.17 4.64
CA THR A 65 7.32 -5.39 5.78
C THR A 65 6.04 -5.93 6.41
N ALA A 66 5.53 -7.08 5.93
CA ALA A 66 4.21 -7.60 6.23
C ALA A 66 3.87 -7.62 7.72
N GLU A 67 4.77 -8.12 8.55
CA GLU A 67 4.50 -8.27 9.99
C GLU A 67 4.28 -6.94 10.70
N MET A 68 5.05 -5.91 10.34
CA MET A 68 4.91 -4.59 10.93
C MET A 68 3.65 -3.91 10.40
N THR A 69 3.47 -3.94 9.08
CA THR A 69 2.33 -3.32 8.39
C THR A 69 1.00 -3.88 8.91
N GLU A 70 0.90 -5.20 9.09
CA GLU A 70 -0.29 -5.85 9.65
C GLU A 70 -0.60 -5.39 11.08
N LYS A 71 0.41 -5.28 11.96
CA LYS A 71 0.24 -4.78 13.33
C LYS A 71 -0.24 -3.33 13.35
N LEU A 72 0.39 -2.48 12.52
CA LEU A 72 0.03 -1.07 12.41
C LEU A 72 -1.41 -0.89 11.94
N LEU A 73 -1.80 -1.55 10.83
CA LEU A 73 -3.15 -1.44 10.28
C LEU A 73 -4.22 -1.96 11.23
N ARG A 74 -3.96 -3.07 11.94
CA ARG A 74 -4.88 -3.64 12.93
C ARG A 74 -5.12 -2.72 14.13
N ASP A 75 -4.08 -2.01 14.58
CA ASP A 75 -4.11 -1.22 15.81
C ASP A 75 -4.43 0.26 15.58
N ALA A 76 -4.26 0.77 14.36
CA ALA A 76 -4.53 2.17 14.01
C ALA A 76 -5.93 2.68 14.38
N PRO A 77 -7.03 1.92 14.23
CA PRO A 77 -8.35 2.38 14.66
C PRO A 77 -8.48 2.59 16.19
N LYS A 78 -7.56 2.02 16.98
CA LYS A 78 -7.61 2.01 18.44
C LYS A 78 -6.59 2.97 19.06
N VAL A 79 -5.57 3.36 18.31
CA VAL A 79 -4.42 4.13 18.79
C VAL A 79 -4.23 5.36 17.89
N PRO A 80 -4.70 6.56 18.30
CA PRO A 80 -4.71 7.74 17.45
C PRO A 80 -3.38 8.09 16.80
N VAL A 81 -2.26 7.95 17.53
CA VAL A 81 -0.93 8.24 16.96
C VAL A 81 -0.56 7.29 15.81
N LEU A 82 -1.04 6.05 15.80
CA LEU A 82 -0.79 5.14 14.69
C LEU A 82 -1.53 5.58 13.41
N ALA A 83 -2.68 6.24 13.53
CA ALA A 83 -3.36 6.84 12.39
C ALA A 83 -2.53 7.99 11.76
N GLU A 84 -1.90 8.82 12.59
CA GLU A 84 -0.98 9.87 12.13
C GLU A 84 0.26 9.29 11.43
N ILE A 85 0.84 8.24 12.00
CA ILE A 85 1.95 7.46 11.45
C ILE A 85 1.61 6.88 10.07
N LEU A 86 0.38 6.41 9.87
CA LEU A 86 -0.07 5.82 8.61
C LEU A 86 -0.57 6.83 7.59
N ALA A 87 -0.72 8.11 7.96
CA ALA A 87 -1.19 9.14 7.02
C ALA A 87 -0.30 9.27 5.77
N PRO A 88 1.05 9.29 5.87
CA PRO A 88 1.92 9.30 4.69
C PRO A 88 1.75 8.06 3.79
N TYR A 89 1.50 6.89 4.39
CA TYR A 89 1.23 5.66 3.65
C TYR A 89 -0.09 5.75 2.88
N ALA A 90 -1.16 6.26 3.51
CA ALA A 90 -2.42 6.52 2.82
C ALA A 90 -2.26 7.54 1.68
N SER A 91 -1.50 8.62 1.89
CA SER A 91 -1.20 9.60 0.85
C SER A 91 -0.39 9.00 -0.31
N PHE A 92 0.55 8.10 -0.01
CA PHE A 92 1.31 7.39 -1.03
C PHE A 92 0.40 6.49 -1.88
N LEU A 93 -0.50 5.72 -1.27
CA LEU A 93 -1.47 4.91 -2.02
C LEU A 93 -2.40 5.77 -2.88
N ALA A 94 -2.89 6.90 -2.36
CA ALA A 94 -3.71 7.84 -3.13
C ALA A 94 -2.96 8.38 -4.35
N PHE A 95 -1.68 8.74 -4.17
CA PHE A 95 -0.80 9.15 -5.26
C PHE A 95 -0.65 8.04 -6.32
N LEU A 96 -0.43 6.79 -5.91
CA LEU A 96 -0.33 5.66 -6.84
C LEU A 96 -1.60 5.43 -7.63
N ILE A 97 -2.78 5.61 -7.02
CA ILE A 97 -4.05 5.50 -7.74
C ILE A 97 -4.10 6.50 -8.90
N GLU A 98 -3.78 7.78 -8.65
CA GLU A 98 -3.79 8.80 -9.72
C GLU A 98 -2.75 8.48 -10.80
N ALA A 99 -1.53 8.13 -10.41
CA ALA A 99 -0.47 7.77 -11.35
C ALA A 99 -0.82 6.56 -12.23
N LEU A 100 -1.55 5.57 -11.70
CA LEU A 100 -1.94 4.37 -12.42
C LEU A 100 -3.20 4.53 -13.28
N LEU A 101 -3.99 5.57 -13.02
CA LEU A 101 -5.13 5.98 -13.84
C LEU A 101 -4.72 6.77 -15.09
N GLU A 102 -3.57 7.43 -15.07
CA GLU A 102 -3.08 8.20 -16.22
C GLU A 102 -2.99 7.31 -17.48
N GLY A 103 -3.37 7.86 -18.63
CA GLY A 103 -3.41 7.13 -19.90
C GLY A 103 -4.56 6.12 -20.02
N ARG A 104 -5.49 6.06 -19.05
CA ARG A 104 -6.70 5.23 -19.09
C ARG A 104 -7.95 6.10 -19.11
N HIS A 105 -9.05 5.56 -19.64
CA HIS A 105 -10.36 6.19 -19.47
C HIS A 105 -10.85 5.94 -18.05
N GLU A 106 -10.91 7.00 -17.24
CA GLU A 106 -11.30 6.87 -15.85
C GLU A 106 -12.79 6.55 -15.68
N THR A 107 -13.07 5.51 -14.90
CA THR A 107 -14.39 5.19 -14.37
C THR A 107 -14.31 4.94 -12.86
N LYS A 108 -15.45 4.97 -12.18
CA LYS A 108 -15.52 4.66 -10.75
C LYS A 108 -15.07 3.23 -10.48
N GLU A 109 -15.43 2.32 -11.37
CA GLU A 109 -15.09 0.90 -11.33
C GLU A 109 -13.58 0.70 -11.51
N LEU A 110 -12.97 1.36 -12.49
CA LEU A 110 -11.54 1.26 -12.74
C LEU A 110 -10.72 1.83 -11.57
N ARG A 111 -11.12 2.99 -11.05
CA ARG A 111 -10.49 3.61 -9.87
C ARG A 111 -10.56 2.71 -8.65
N ALA A 112 -11.75 2.17 -8.36
CA ALA A 112 -11.94 1.22 -7.25
C ALA A 112 -11.10 -0.05 -7.44
N THR A 113 -11.02 -0.55 -8.67
CA THR A 113 -10.20 -1.72 -9.00
C THR A 113 -8.72 -1.45 -8.77
N ILE A 114 -8.17 -0.34 -9.27
CA ILE A 114 -6.77 0.04 -9.03
C ILE A 114 -6.49 0.17 -7.53
N ALA A 115 -7.34 0.90 -6.80
CA ALA A 115 -7.21 1.03 -5.35
C ALA A 115 -7.18 -0.35 -4.64
N HIS A 116 -8.05 -1.27 -5.08
CA HIS A 116 -8.08 -2.64 -4.55
C HIS A 116 -6.80 -3.42 -4.82
N THR A 117 -6.19 -3.28 -6.01
CA THR A 117 -4.92 -3.94 -6.34
C THR A 117 -3.75 -3.45 -5.48
N LEU A 118 -3.80 -2.20 -5.01
CA LEU A 118 -2.75 -1.58 -4.19
C LEU A 118 -2.91 -1.86 -2.69
N ALA A 119 -4.10 -2.26 -2.24
CA ALA A 119 -4.38 -2.48 -0.83
C ALA A 119 -3.55 -3.63 -0.24
N PHE A 120 -3.01 -3.41 0.96
CA PHE A 120 -2.21 -4.41 1.66
C PHE A 120 -3.02 -5.66 1.98
N GLU A 121 -4.29 -5.51 2.34
CA GLU A 121 -5.20 -6.59 2.68
C GLU A 121 -5.41 -7.52 1.48
N THR A 122 -5.56 -6.96 0.28
CA THR A 122 -5.66 -7.72 -0.98
C THR A 122 -4.41 -8.55 -1.22
N TRP A 123 -3.23 -7.93 -1.07
CA TRP A 123 -1.97 -8.65 -1.19
C TRP A 123 -1.85 -9.75 -0.13
N ALA A 124 -2.20 -9.47 1.14
CA ALA A 124 -2.12 -10.42 2.24
C ALA A 124 -3.08 -11.60 2.05
N ASP A 125 -4.29 -11.38 1.52
CA ASP A 125 -5.23 -12.43 1.11
C ASP A 125 -4.60 -13.37 0.08
N LEU A 126 -4.08 -12.79 -1.00
CA LEU A 126 -3.57 -13.56 -2.13
C LEU A 126 -2.28 -14.30 -1.78
N VAL A 127 -1.33 -13.61 -1.15
CA VAL A 127 0.04 -14.12 -0.97
C VAL A 127 0.21 -14.85 0.36
N ARG A 128 -0.32 -14.32 1.47
CA ARG A 128 -0.13 -14.94 2.79
C ARG A 128 -1.21 -15.96 3.14
N ARG A 129 -2.48 -15.71 2.79
CA ARG A 129 -3.59 -16.61 3.14
C ARG A 129 -3.86 -17.66 2.07
N SER A 130 -3.69 -17.30 0.80
CA SER A 130 -3.90 -18.20 -0.34
C SER A 130 -2.61 -18.74 -0.95
N GLU A 131 -1.45 -18.41 -0.36
CA GLU A 131 -0.12 -18.93 -0.71
C GLU A 131 0.29 -18.70 -2.18
N LEU A 132 -0.24 -17.67 -2.83
CA LEU A 132 0.19 -17.28 -4.16
C LEU A 132 1.57 -16.62 -4.11
N SER A 133 2.38 -16.83 -5.15
CA SER A 133 3.56 -15.99 -5.35
C SER A 133 3.15 -14.55 -5.69
N ASN A 134 4.00 -13.57 -5.38
CA ASN A 134 3.81 -12.18 -5.83
C ASN A 134 3.57 -12.10 -7.34
N ARG A 135 4.31 -12.88 -8.13
CA ARG A 135 4.12 -12.92 -9.60
C ARG A 135 2.70 -13.33 -9.98
N ALA A 136 2.17 -14.40 -9.37
CA ALA A 136 0.82 -14.86 -9.65
C ALA A 136 -0.24 -13.84 -9.19
N ALA A 137 -0.05 -13.22 -8.02
CA ALA A 137 -0.93 -12.16 -7.54
C ALA A 137 -0.95 -10.94 -8.49
N ILE A 138 0.22 -10.50 -8.95
CA ILE A 138 0.36 -9.42 -9.94
C ILE A 138 -0.35 -9.77 -11.25
N ASP A 139 -0.16 -10.99 -11.77
CA ASP A 139 -0.80 -11.45 -13.00
C ASP A 139 -2.33 -11.43 -12.89
N LEU A 140 -2.90 -11.77 -11.73
CA LEU A 140 -4.33 -11.68 -11.46
C LEU A 140 -4.81 -10.23 -11.39
N MET A 141 -4.10 -9.37 -10.67
CA MET A 141 -4.47 -7.97 -10.50
C MET A 141 -4.42 -7.17 -11.81
N VAL A 142 -3.42 -7.43 -12.66
CA VAL A 142 -3.34 -6.82 -14.00
C VAL A 142 -4.53 -7.22 -14.86
N LYS A 143 -4.92 -8.51 -14.85
CA LYS A 143 -6.11 -8.98 -15.57
C LYS A 143 -7.40 -8.36 -15.05
N LEU A 144 -7.52 -8.19 -13.72
CA LEU A 144 -8.68 -7.56 -13.11
C LEU A 144 -8.81 -6.10 -13.55
N VAL A 145 -7.71 -5.34 -13.57
CA VAL A 145 -7.70 -3.95 -14.05
C VAL A 145 -8.06 -3.88 -15.54
N ALA A 146 -7.52 -4.77 -16.37
CA ALA A 146 -7.87 -4.84 -17.79
C ALA A 146 -9.37 -5.09 -18.00
N ALA A 147 -9.95 -6.06 -17.29
CA ALA A 147 -11.39 -6.34 -17.35
C ALA A 147 -12.23 -5.13 -16.89
N ALA A 148 -11.83 -4.45 -15.81
CA ALA A 148 -12.51 -3.26 -15.32
C ALA A 148 -12.49 -2.10 -16.32
N ALA A 149 -11.39 -1.95 -17.08
CA ALA A 149 -11.28 -0.97 -18.15
C ALA A 149 -12.22 -1.27 -19.34
N GLU A 150 -12.58 -2.53 -19.55
CA GLU A 150 -13.45 -2.98 -20.64
C GLU A 150 -14.95 -2.91 -20.31
N LEU A 151 -15.34 -2.93 -19.03
CA LEU A 151 -16.75 -2.93 -18.58
C LEU A 151 -17.60 -1.83 -19.21
N LYS A 152 -17.00 -0.68 -19.55
CA LYS A 152 -17.72 0.44 -20.19
C LYS A 152 -17.83 0.34 -21.71
N ARG A 153 -16.93 -0.39 -22.40
CA ARG A 153 -17.02 -0.56 -23.86
C ARG A 153 -18.29 -1.32 -24.23
N VAL A 154 -18.62 -2.35 -23.45
CA VAL A 154 -19.82 -3.17 -23.65
C VAL A 154 -21.11 -2.38 -23.38
N GLN A 155 -21.07 -1.40 -22.48
CA GLN A 155 -22.26 -0.65 -22.07
C GLN A 155 -22.60 0.52 -23.00
N ILE A 156 -21.63 1.00 -23.79
CA ILE A 156 -21.85 2.02 -24.84
C ILE A 156 -22.36 1.36 -26.13
N ASP A 157 -21.89 0.15 -26.46
CA ASP A 157 -22.33 -0.60 -27.64
C ASP A 157 -23.70 -1.27 -27.47
N GLY A 158 -24.16 -1.50 -26.24
CA GLY A 158 -25.43 -2.17 -25.93
C GLY A 158 -26.66 -1.29 -25.71
N ASP A 159 -26.51 0.04 -25.78
CA ASP A 159 -27.61 1.03 -25.61
C ASP A 159 -28.03 1.65 -26.96
N GLN A 160 -27.67 1.01 -28.09
CA GLN A 160 -28.00 1.43 -29.45
C GLN A 160 -29.01 0.53 -30.19
N ASP A 161 -29.64 -0.44 -29.52
CA ASP A 161 -30.67 -1.31 -30.11
C ASP A 161 -32.06 -1.12 -29.48
#